data_AF-A0A2H9LY83-F1
#
_entry.id   AF-A0A2H9LY83-F1
#
_cell.length_a   1.000
_cell.length_b   1.000
_cell.length_c   1.000
_cell.angle_alpha   90.00
_cell.angle_beta   90.00
_cell.angle_gamma   90.00
#
_symmetry.space_group_name_H-M   'P 1'
#
loop_
_entity.id
_entity.type
_entity.pdbx_description
1 polymer ?
#
loop_
_entity_poly.entity_id
_entity_poly.type
_entity_poly.pdbx_seq_one_letter_code
_entity_poly.pdbx_strand_id
1 'polypeptide(L)'
;VSEKKPMAGEAITVNAKGPLYSTPASICSVRVEISLRADVLQKPVVSTYAPDYPDILPFTMQSLDPVEIAAEKVRAIMKRNYARDLYDLHFLIRRGHLPQQGLIARKMHYYKETFSKELFRAKVMVMKGAWDSELSPILFGTVPDFGAVAGIVLESVMQAEAGIG
;
A
#
# COMPACT_ATOMS: atom_id res chain seq x y z
N VAL A 1 21.55 -26.81 15.61
CA VAL A 1 20.46 -26.89 14.61
C VAL A 1 20.26 -25.49 14.06
N SER A 2 20.54 -25.26 12.78
CA SER A 2 20.34 -23.94 12.15
C SER A 2 18.85 -23.74 11.96
N GLU A 3 18.24 -22.82 12.71
CA GLU A 3 16.84 -22.43 12.52
C GLU A 3 16.68 -21.87 11.11
N LYS A 4 15.92 -22.56 10.26
CA LYS A 4 15.47 -22.00 8.98
C LYS A 4 14.67 -20.75 9.30
N LYS A 5 15.18 -19.58 8.87
CA LYS A 5 14.46 -18.31 8.94
C LYS A 5 13.08 -18.51 8.30
N PRO A 6 11.98 -18.18 9.00
CA PRO A 6 10.63 -18.40 8.47
C PRO A 6 10.48 -17.67 7.13
N MET A 7 9.83 -18.33 6.16
CA MET A 7 9.58 -17.74 4.85
C MET A 7 8.80 -16.44 5.00
N ALA A 8 9.39 -15.34 4.54
CA ALA A 8 8.80 -14.03 4.66
C ALA A 8 7.64 -13.84 3.64
N GLY A 9 7.45 -14.76 2.70
CA GLY A 9 6.46 -14.66 1.64
C GLY A 9 7.01 -15.22 0.33
N GLU A 10 6.18 -15.25 -0.70
CA GLU A 10 6.51 -15.79 -2.00
C GLU A 10 6.03 -14.85 -3.11
N ALA A 11 6.78 -14.77 -4.20
CA ALA A 11 6.39 -14.03 -5.39
C ALA A 11 6.30 -15.00 -6.56
N ILE A 12 5.15 -15.03 -7.22
CA ILE A 12 4.86 -15.90 -8.35
C ILE A 12 4.57 -15.00 -9.56
N THR A 13 5.21 -15.27 -10.70
CA THR A 13 4.91 -14.56 -11.95
C THR A 13 4.19 -15.51 -12.90
N VAL A 14 2.97 -15.15 -13.27
CA VAL A 14 2.17 -15.86 -14.28
C VAL A 14 2.37 -15.16 -15.61
N ASN A 15 2.83 -15.91 -16.61
CA ASN A 15 3.06 -15.41 -17.97
C ASN A 15 1.99 -15.95 -18.91
N ALA A 16 1.48 -15.08 -19.79
CA ALA A 16 0.49 -15.43 -20.80
C ALA A 16 0.84 -14.82 -22.16
N LYS A 17 0.62 -15.59 -23.23
CA LYS A 17 0.60 -15.09 -24.60
C LYS A 17 -0.78 -14.49 -24.86
N GLY A 18 -0.98 -13.24 -24.46
CA GLY A 18 -2.25 -12.54 -24.60
C GLY A 18 -2.61 -12.23 -26.06
N PRO A 19 -3.77 -11.59 -26.31
CA PRO A 19 -4.26 -11.29 -27.66
C PRO A 19 -3.30 -10.47 -28.54
N LEU A 20 -2.40 -9.69 -27.93
CA LEU A 20 -1.41 -8.86 -28.63
C LEU A 20 -0.04 -9.53 -28.79
N TYR A 21 0.08 -10.83 -28.50
CA TYR A 21 1.34 -11.54 -28.57
C TYR A 21 1.84 -11.68 -30.02
N SER A 22 3.00 -11.09 -30.31
CA SER A 22 3.69 -11.18 -31.60
C SER A 22 5.16 -11.58 -31.47
N THR A 23 5.78 -11.27 -30.32
CA THR A 23 7.18 -11.57 -30.01
C THR A 23 7.36 -11.97 -28.55
N PRO A 24 8.48 -12.60 -28.13
CA PRO A 24 8.75 -12.88 -26.72
C PRO A 24 8.68 -11.66 -25.80
N ALA A 25 8.97 -10.45 -26.31
CA ALA A 25 8.87 -9.20 -25.54
C ALA A 25 7.42 -8.76 -25.26
N SER A 26 6.45 -9.29 -26.03
CA SER A 26 5.01 -9.02 -25.87
C SER A 26 4.29 -10.03 -24.97
N ILE A 27 5.02 -10.86 -24.21
CA ILE A 27 4.43 -11.71 -23.17
C ILE A 27 3.80 -10.81 -22.10
N CYS A 28 2.54 -11.09 -21.75
CA CYS A 28 1.88 -10.46 -20.63
C CYS A 28 2.28 -11.18 -19.35
N SER A 29 2.67 -10.44 -18.31
CA SER A 29 3.08 -11.00 -17.02
C SER A 29 2.27 -10.39 -15.89
N VAL A 30 1.70 -11.25 -15.04
CA VAL A 30 1.07 -10.85 -13.78
C VAL A 30 1.95 -11.36 -12.64
N ARG A 31 2.49 -10.44 -11.84
CA ARG A 31 3.24 -10.78 -10.64
C ARG A 31 2.31 -10.76 -9.42
N VAL A 32 2.24 -11.89 -8.73
CA VAL A 32 1.47 -12.10 -7.51
C VAL A 32 2.44 -12.17 -6.34
N GLU A 33 2.28 -11.30 -5.35
CA GLU A 33 3.08 -11.30 -4.13
C GLU A 33 2.22 -11.74 -2.94
N ILE A 34 2.65 -12.82 -2.27
CA ILE A 34 1.98 -13.40 -1.12
C ILE A 34 2.85 -13.13 0.11
N SER A 35 2.34 -12.31 1.04
CA SER A 35 3.01 -12.02 2.31
C SER A 35 2.56 -13.00 3.39
N LEU A 36 3.52 -13.61 4.08
CA LEU A 36 3.29 -14.42 5.30
C LEU A 36 3.69 -13.65 6.57
N ARG A 37 3.92 -12.33 6.45
CA ARG A 37 4.58 -11.52 7.49
C ARG A 37 3.60 -10.88 8.45
N ALA A 38 2.51 -10.33 7.94
CA ALA A 38 1.65 -9.45 8.71
C ALA A 38 0.29 -10.11 8.91
N ASP A 39 -0.14 -10.19 10.16
CA ASP A 39 -1.50 -10.60 10.51
C ASP A 39 -2.50 -9.64 9.87
N VAL A 40 -3.59 -10.20 9.35
CA VAL A 40 -4.79 -9.45 9.01
C VAL A 40 -5.48 -9.11 10.33
N LEU A 41 -5.52 -7.82 10.68
CA LEU A 41 -5.92 -7.35 12.01
C LEU A 41 -7.41 -7.04 12.10
N GLN A 42 -7.98 -6.52 11.01
CA GLN A 42 -9.39 -6.22 10.86
C GLN A 42 -10.10 -7.31 10.07
N LYS A 43 -11.42 -7.35 10.15
CA LYS A 43 -12.21 -8.25 9.31
C LYS A 43 -12.05 -7.84 7.84
N PRO A 44 -11.77 -8.79 6.92
CA PRO A 44 -11.73 -8.48 5.50
C PRO A 44 -13.05 -7.88 5.01
N VAL A 45 -12.95 -6.87 4.15
CA VAL A 45 -14.08 -6.25 3.48
C VAL A 45 -14.38 -7.02 2.21
N VAL A 46 -15.61 -7.52 2.09
CA VAL A 46 -16.10 -8.18 0.87
C VAL A 46 -16.70 -7.13 -0.04
N SER A 47 -16.20 -7.04 -1.27
CA SER A 47 -16.73 -6.17 -2.32
C SER A 47 -17.11 -6.99 -3.55
N THR A 48 -18.14 -6.55 -4.27
CA THR A 48 -18.51 -7.13 -5.57
C THR A 48 -17.89 -6.28 -6.67
N TYR A 49 -17.15 -6.90 -7.57
CA TYR A 49 -16.64 -6.28 -8.78
C TYR A 49 -17.47 -6.76 -9.96
N ALA A 50 -18.06 -5.81 -10.68
CA ALA A 50 -18.76 -6.04 -11.94
C ALA A 50 -17.88 -5.48 -13.07
N PRO A 51 -17.17 -6.32 -13.82
CA PRO A 51 -16.31 -5.86 -14.92
C PRO A 51 -17.13 -5.23 -16.05
N ASP A 52 -16.54 -4.27 -16.77
CA ASP A 52 -17.12 -3.71 -18.00
C ASP A 52 -17.09 -4.71 -19.18
N TYR A 53 -16.41 -5.84 -19.02
CA TYR A 53 -16.25 -6.88 -20.03
C TYR A 53 -17.42 -7.88 -19.92
N PRO A 54 -18.25 -8.02 -20.98
CA PRO A 54 -19.49 -8.81 -20.91
C PRO A 54 -19.28 -10.32 -20.77
N ASP A 55 -18.09 -10.80 -21.11
CA ASP A 55 -17.65 -12.19 -20.99
C ASP A 55 -17.14 -12.55 -19.58
N ILE A 56 -17.02 -11.57 -18.68
CA ILE A 56 -16.59 -11.78 -17.29
C ILE A 56 -17.77 -11.53 -16.36
N LEU A 57 -18.27 -12.59 -15.72
CA LEU A 57 -19.34 -12.48 -14.74
C LEU A 57 -18.89 -11.67 -13.51
N PRO A 58 -19.79 -10.90 -12.86
CA PRO A 58 -19.49 -10.27 -11.59
C PRO A 58 -19.02 -11.28 -10.55
N PHE A 59 -18.05 -10.89 -9.73
CA PHE A 59 -17.48 -11.74 -8.69
C PHE A 59 -17.20 -10.96 -7.41
N THR A 60 -17.15 -11.67 -6.29
CA THR A 60 -16.81 -11.08 -5.00
C THR A 60 -15.32 -11.24 -4.70
N MET A 61 -14.71 -10.20 -4.14
CA MET A 61 -13.35 -10.23 -3.64
C MET A 61 -13.30 -9.86 -2.16
N GLN A 62 -12.39 -10.48 -1.43
CA GLN A 62 -12.02 -10.06 -0.09
C GLN A 62 -10.81 -9.13 -0.17
N SER A 63 -10.89 -8.01 0.52
CA SER A 63 -9.83 -7.03 0.61
C SER A 63 -9.55 -6.69 2.08
N LEU A 64 -8.37 -6.16 2.37
CA LEU A 64 -8.10 -5.61 3.69
C LEU A 64 -9.05 -4.45 3.96
N ASP A 65 -9.39 -4.26 5.24
CA ASP A 65 -10.11 -3.07 5.67
C ASP A 65 -9.32 -1.81 5.27
N PRO A 66 -9.95 -0.78 4.66
CA PRO A 66 -9.25 0.42 4.21
C PRO A 66 -8.45 1.16 5.29
N VAL A 67 -8.90 1.10 6.56
CA VAL A 67 -8.16 1.67 7.70
C VAL A 67 -6.90 0.85 7.99
N GLU A 68 -6.98 -0.48 7.86
CA GLU A 68 -5.81 -1.35 7.95
C GLU A 68 -4.85 -1.15 6.77
N ILE A 69 -5.37 -0.93 5.55
CA ILE A 69 -4.56 -0.55 4.39
C ILE A 69 -3.81 0.75 4.66
N ALA A 70 -4.46 1.76 5.26
CA ALA A 70 -3.83 3.03 5.61
C ALA A 70 -2.67 2.83 6.62
N ALA A 71 -2.86 1.97 7.62
CA ALA A 71 -1.79 1.59 8.56
C ALA A 71 -0.62 0.86 7.88
N GLU A 72 -0.91 -0.04 6.92
CA GLU A 72 0.11 -0.69 6.10
C GLU A 72 0.88 0.31 5.22
N LYS A 73 0.22 1.36 4.72
CA LYS A 73 0.89 2.43 3.97
C LYS A 73 1.83 3.25 4.85
N VAL A 74 1.43 3.58 6.09
CA VAL A 74 2.34 4.18 7.08
C VAL A 74 3.56 3.28 7.31
N ARG A 75 3.34 1.97 7.55
CA ARG A 75 4.43 0.99 7.70
C ARG A 75 5.34 0.96 6.46
N ALA A 76 4.75 0.96 5.26
CA ALA A 76 5.50 0.99 4.02
C ALA A 76 6.39 2.23 3.94
N ILE A 77 5.87 3.43 4.16
CA ILE A 77 6.64 4.69 4.19
C ILE A 77 7.83 4.60 5.17
N MET A 78 7.63 3.99 6.34
CA MET A 78 8.71 3.80 7.31
C MET A 78 9.84 2.92 6.77
N LYS A 79 9.50 1.88 5.99
CA LYS A 79 10.45 0.87 5.48
C LYS A 79 11.03 1.21 4.11
N ARG A 80 10.23 1.76 3.21
CA ARG A 80 10.56 2.05 1.80
C ARG A 80 10.16 3.50 1.49
N ASN A 81 11.07 4.25 0.87
CA ASN A 81 10.90 5.67 0.61
C ASN A 81 10.26 5.92 -0.77
N TYR A 82 9.15 5.25 -1.10
CA TYR A 82 8.46 5.45 -2.39
C TYR A 82 7.38 6.52 -2.29
N ALA A 83 7.38 7.47 -3.23
CA ALA A 83 6.41 8.56 -3.30
C ALA A 83 4.97 8.06 -3.46
N ARG A 84 4.80 6.95 -4.18
CA ARG A 84 3.49 6.30 -4.39
C ARG A 84 2.80 5.89 -3.09
N ASP A 85 3.53 5.45 -2.08
CA ASP A 85 2.92 5.06 -0.81
C ASP A 85 2.36 6.27 -0.05
N LEU A 86 3.02 7.43 -0.14
CA LEU A 86 2.52 8.69 0.41
C LEU A 86 1.28 9.19 -0.35
N TYR A 87 1.28 9.07 -1.68
CA TYR A 87 0.11 9.39 -2.50
C TYR A 87 -1.11 8.51 -2.16
N ASP A 88 -0.91 7.18 -2.08
CA ASP A 88 -1.99 6.23 -1.74
C ASP A 88 -2.55 6.50 -0.34
N LEU A 89 -1.67 6.80 0.63
CA LEU A 89 -2.09 7.13 1.99
C LEU A 89 -2.93 8.40 2.04
N HIS A 90 -2.51 9.45 1.33
CA HIS A 90 -3.30 10.67 1.18
C HIS A 90 -4.68 10.40 0.58
N PHE A 91 -4.75 9.55 -0.45
CA PHE A 91 -6.01 9.18 -1.09
C PHE A 91 -6.96 8.45 -0.13
N LEU A 92 -6.44 7.53 0.70
CA LEU A 92 -7.21 6.84 1.74
C LEU A 92 -7.74 7.83 2.79
N ILE A 93 -6.88 8.74 3.27
CA ILE A 93 -7.26 9.77 4.25
C ILE A 93 -8.37 10.68 3.70
N ARG A 94 -8.25 11.12 2.45
CA ARG A 94 -9.27 11.96 1.78
C ARG A 94 -10.63 11.27 1.65
N ARG A 95 -10.68 9.93 1.71
CA ARG A 95 -11.91 9.13 1.72
C ARG A 95 -12.40 8.78 3.13
N GLY A 96 -11.77 9.32 4.17
CA GLY A 96 -12.14 9.09 5.57
C GLY A 96 -11.51 7.85 6.21
N HIS A 97 -10.60 7.16 5.51
CA HIS A 97 -9.89 6.00 6.05
C HIS A 97 -8.63 6.43 6.79
N LEU A 98 -8.82 6.97 8.00
CA LEU A 98 -7.76 7.56 8.81
C LEU A 98 -6.88 6.46 9.45
N PRO A 99 -5.53 6.58 9.41
CA PRO A 99 -4.65 5.65 10.11
C PRO A 99 -4.91 5.65 11.61
N GLN A 100 -4.93 4.47 12.21
CA GLN A 100 -5.08 4.31 13.67
C GLN A 100 -3.75 3.91 14.31
N GLN A 101 -3.40 4.54 15.44
CA GLN A 101 -2.12 4.30 16.11
C GLN A 101 -1.95 2.84 16.55
N GLY A 102 -3.02 2.20 17.03
CA GLY A 102 -3.00 0.79 17.44
C GLY A 102 -2.64 -0.15 16.29
N LEU A 103 -3.22 0.06 15.11
CA LEU A 103 -2.91 -0.72 13.92
C LEU A 103 -1.48 -0.47 13.44
N ILE A 104 -1.05 0.79 13.37
CA ILE A 104 0.33 1.15 12.97
C ILE A 104 1.34 0.45 13.90
N ALA A 105 1.13 0.51 15.21
CA ALA A 105 2.00 -0.11 16.19
C ALA A 105 2.09 -1.63 15.99
N ARG A 106 0.96 -2.31 15.79
CA ARG A 106 0.93 -3.76 15.52
C ARG A 106 1.63 -4.11 14.21
N LYS A 107 1.43 -3.32 13.16
CA LYS A 107 2.10 -3.52 11.86
C LYS A 107 3.62 -3.31 11.95
N MET A 108 4.09 -2.40 12.80
CA MET A 108 5.52 -2.19 13.07
C MET A 108 6.12 -3.25 13.99
N HIS A 109 5.33 -3.82 14.92
CA HIS A 109 5.77 -4.85 15.87
C HIS A 109 6.36 -6.09 15.19
N TYR A 110 5.86 -6.48 14.01
CA TYR A 110 6.46 -7.56 13.21
C TYR A 110 7.96 -7.35 12.97
N TYR A 111 8.39 -6.10 12.80
CA TYR A 111 9.78 -5.72 12.59
C TYR A 111 10.55 -5.45 13.88
N LYS A 112 9.95 -5.69 15.05
CA LYS A 112 10.48 -5.34 16.38
C LYS A 112 10.88 -3.86 16.51
N GLU A 113 10.18 -3.00 15.78
CA GLU A 113 10.42 -1.56 15.78
C GLU A 113 9.20 -0.81 16.33
N THR A 114 9.47 0.34 16.95
CA THR A 114 8.44 1.27 17.41
C THR A 114 8.21 2.35 16.37
N PHE A 115 6.95 2.76 16.21
CA PHE A 115 6.61 3.88 15.36
C PHE A 115 7.03 5.20 16.03
N SER A 116 7.78 6.04 15.31
CA SER A 116 8.11 7.41 15.70
C SER A 116 7.53 8.38 14.69
N LYS A 117 6.78 9.38 15.19
CA LYS A 117 6.16 10.44 14.39
C LYS A 117 7.23 11.34 13.76
N GLU A 118 8.33 11.57 14.46
CA GLU A 118 9.47 12.37 14.01
C GLU A 118 10.18 11.68 12.84
N LEU A 119 10.44 10.38 12.98
CA LEU A 119 11.04 9.58 11.90
C LEU A 119 10.10 9.49 10.69
N PHE A 120 8.79 9.29 10.92
CA PHE A 120 7.80 9.31 9.85
C PHE A 120 7.81 10.64 9.10
N ARG A 121 7.83 11.77 9.82
CA ARG A 121 7.95 13.09 9.20
C ARG A 121 9.22 13.22 8.35
N ALA A 122 10.36 12.81 8.87
CA ALA A 122 11.61 12.83 8.11
C ALA A 122 11.53 11.99 6.83
N LYS A 123 10.94 10.78 6.92
CA LYS A 123 10.72 9.89 5.78
C LYS A 123 9.84 10.51 4.70
N VAL A 124 8.74 11.15 5.09
CA VAL A 124 7.85 11.88 4.17
C VAL A 124 8.62 12.99 3.45
N MET A 125 9.41 13.79 4.17
CA MET A 125 10.15 14.91 3.57
C MET A 125 11.19 14.47 2.52
N VAL A 126 11.82 13.31 2.71
CA VAL A 126 12.77 12.75 1.73
C VAL A 126 12.09 12.43 0.39
N MET A 127 10.81 12.05 0.40
CA MET A 127 10.07 11.70 -0.83
C MET A 127 9.85 12.89 -1.75
N LYS A 128 10.01 14.13 -1.28
CA LYS A 128 9.89 15.34 -2.10
C LYS A 128 10.78 15.27 -3.35
N GLY A 129 11.99 14.73 -3.22
CA GLY A 129 12.96 14.66 -4.33
C GLY A 129 12.56 13.69 -5.45
N ALA A 130 11.73 12.69 -5.15
CA ALA A 130 11.29 11.68 -6.12
C ALA A 130 9.81 11.83 -6.51
N TRP A 131 9.10 12.80 -5.93
CA TRP A 131 7.65 12.94 -6.02
C TRP A 131 7.15 12.99 -7.46
N ASP A 132 7.61 14.00 -8.22
CA ASP A 132 7.17 14.20 -9.60
C ASP A 132 7.65 13.08 -10.52
N SER A 133 8.90 12.65 -10.38
CA SER A 133 9.49 11.61 -11.24
C SER A 133 8.85 10.23 -11.06
N GLU A 134 8.42 9.88 -9.85
CA GLU A 134 7.77 8.59 -9.59
C GLU A 134 6.27 8.60 -9.94
N LEU A 135 5.59 9.74 -9.79
CA LEU A 135 4.14 9.82 -9.96
C LEU A 135 3.71 10.20 -11.38
N SER A 136 4.44 11.09 -12.06
CA SER A 136 4.09 11.54 -13.41
C SER A 136 3.90 10.42 -14.45
N PRO A 137 4.63 9.28 -14.42
CA PRO A 137 4.41 8.20 -15.39
C PRO A 137 3.15 7.38 -15.14
N ILE A 138 2.52 7.51 -13.97
CA ILE A 138 1.46 6.62 -13.50
C ILE A 138 0.14 7.37 -13.31
N LEU A 139 0.22 8.63 -12.89
CA LEU A 139 -0.95 9.48 -12.73
C LEU A 139 -1.38 10.04 -14.08
N PHE A 140 -2.66 9.85 -14.40
CA PHE A 140 -3.29 10.55 -15.51
C PHE A 140 -3.59 11.98 -15.06
N GLY A 141 -2.90 12.96 -15.66
CA GLY A 141 -3.09 14.39 -15.38
C GLY A 141 -1.98 14.99 -14.52
N THR A 142 -2.31 16.03 -13.75
CA THR A 142 -1.34 16.78 -12.95
C THR A 142 -1.00 16.07 -11.65
N VAL A 143 0.28 15.89 -11.37
CA VAL A 143 0.76 15.43 -10.05
C VAL A 143 0.36 16.48 -9.00
N PRO A 144 -0.28 16.08 -7.89
CA PRO A 144 -0.67 17.02 -6.84
C PRO A 144 0.56 17.61 -6.15
N ASP A 145 0.44 18.85 -5.65
CA ASP A 145 1.52 19.50 -4.90
C ASP A 145 1.95 18.66 -3.70
N PHE A 146 3.26 18.40 -3.60
CA PHE A 146 3.82 17.61 -2.52
C PHE A 146 3.54 18.23 -1.15
N GLY A 147 3.63 19.55 -1.02
CA GLY A 147 3.43 20.24 0.25
C GLY A 147 2.02 20.06 0.80
N ALA A 148 1.01 20.21 -0.06
CA ALA A 148 -0.39 19.97 0.28
C ALA A 148 -0.64 18.52 0.70
N VAL A 149 -0.13 17.55 -0.08
CA VAL A 149 -0.29 16.13 0.21
C VAL A 149 0.41 15.73 1.52
N ALA A 150 1.67 16.14 1.69
CA ALA A 150 2.44 15.87 2.90
C ALA A 150 1.80 16.51 4.13
N GLY A 151 1.27 17.73 4.02
CA GLY A 151 0.57 18.42 5.10
C GLY A 151 -0.60 17.59 5.66
N ILE A 152 -1.51 17.17 4.78
CA ILE A 152 -2.68 16.37 5.14
C ILE A 152 -2.27 15.04 5.79
N VAL A 153 -1.29 14.34 5.19
CA VAL A 153 -0.84 13.04 5.71
C VAL A 153 -0.18 13.19 7.08
N LEU A 154 0.71 14.17 7.24
CA LEU A 154 1.39 14.39 8.51
C LEU A 154 0.41 14.78 9.61
N GLU A 155 -0.54 15.67 9.32
CA GLU A 155 -1.59 16.05 10.27
C GLU A 155 -2.39 14.83 10.73
N SER A 156 -2.90 14.04 9.78
CA SER A 156 -3.71 12.85 10.08
C SER A 156 -2.94 11.81 10.90
N VAL A 157 -1.68 11.53 10.55
CA VAL A 157 -0.85 10.55 11.28
C VAL A 157 -0.42 11.08 12.66
N MET A 158 -0.25 12.39 12.81
CA MET A 158 0.06 13.02 14.10
C MET A 158 -1.15 13.01 15.05
N GLN A 159 -2.36 13.17 14.51
CA GLN A 159 -3.62 13.10 15.25
C GLN A 159 -4.17 11.68 15.41
N ALA A 160 -3.53 10.67 14.82
CA ALA A 160 -3.97 9.28 14.94
C ALA A 160 -4.08 8.88 16.42
N GLU A 161 -5.30 8.63 16.87
CA GLU A 161 -5.58 8.18 18.23
C GLU A 161 -5.38 6.66 18.36
N ALA A 162 -5.39 6.17 19.60
CA ALA A 162 -5.51 4.76 19.89
C ALA A 162 -6.90 4.27 19.48
N GLY A 163 -7.05 3.88 18.20
CA GLY A 163 -8.27 3.25 17.70
C GLY A 163 -8.63 2.06 18.58
N ILE A 164 -9.88 2.02 19.02
CA ILE A 164 -10.45 0.91 19.80
C ILE A 164 -10.50 -0.29 18.83
N GLY A 165 -9.62 -1.26 19.05
CA GLY A 165 -9.62 -2.55 18.37
C GLY A 165 -10.69 -3.47 18.93
#